data_AF-A0AAW4VXL5-F1
#
_entry.id   AF-A0AAW4VXL5-F1
#
_cell.length_a   1.000
_cell.length_b   1.000
_cell.length_c   1.000
_cell.angle_alpha   90.00
_cell.angle_beta   90.00
_cell.angle_gamma   90.00
#
_symmetry.space_group_name_H-M   'P 1'
#
loop_
_entity.id
_entity.type
_entity.pdbx_description
1 polymer ?
#
loop_
_entity_poly.entity_id
_entity_poly.type
_entity_poly.pdbx_seq_one_letter_code
_entity_poly.pdbx_strand_id
1 'polypeptide(L)' 'MDIQCIRKSIQERIGSKIKISSNKGRHKFVTSQGVITETYPNIFLVEIE' A
#
# COMPACT_ATOMS: atom_id res chain seq x y z
N MET A 1 -15.71 0.28 -7.55
CA MET A 1 -14.46 0.57 -8.29
C MET A 1 -13.97 -0.71 -8.91
N ASP A 2 -13.52 -0.66 -10.16
CA ASP A 2 -12.94 -1.80 -10.87
C ASP A 2 -11.52 -2.08 -10.35
N ILE A 3 -11.13 -3.36 -10.28
CA ILE A 3 -9.78 -3.83 -9.91
C ILE A 3 -8.71 -3.19 -10.81
N GLN A 4 -9.05 -2.93 -12.08
CA GLN A 4 -8.14 -2.27 -13.01
C GLN A 4 -7.85 -0.82 -12.62
N CYS A 5 -8.85 -0.09 -12.13
CA CYS A 5 -8.67 1.26 -11.62
C CYS A 5 -7.79 1.27 -10.36
N ILE A 6 -7.92 0.27 -9.48
CA ILE A 6 -7.09 0.14 -8.28
C ILE A 6 -5.63 -0.09 -8.67
N ARG A 7 -5.38 -1.05 -9.57
CA ARG A 7 -4.03 -1.35 -10.07
C ARG A 7 -3.37 -0.12 -10.69
N LYS A 8 -4.09 0.59 -11.56
CA LYS A 8 -3.60 1.82 -12.19
C LYS A 8 -3.27 2.90 -11.15
N SER A 9 -4.15 3.10 -10.17
CA SER A 9 -3.92 4.10 -9.12
C SER A 9 -2.71 3.77 -8.24
N ILE A 10 -2.45 2.49 -7.98
CA ILE A 10 -1.25 2.06 -7.23
C ILE A 10 0.01 2.30 -8.08
N GLN A 11 -0.02 1.95 -9.37
CA GLN A 11 1.10 2.15 -10.28
C GLN A 11 1.48 3.63 -10.44
N GLU A 12 0.49 4.52 -10.48
CA GLU A 12 0.69 5.98 -10.54
C GLU A 12 1.31 6.56 -9.25
N ARG A 13 1.30 5.81 -8.14
CA ARG A 13 1.78 6.25 -6.82
C ARG A 13 3.13 5.64 -6.42
N ILE A 14 3.85 4.97 -7.32
CA ILE A 14 5.23 4.55 -7.08
C ILE A 14 6.07 5.78 -6.69
N GLY A 15 6.92 5.64 -5.67
CA GLY A 15 7.73 6.72 -5.10
C GLY A 15 6.97 7.67 -4.16
N SER A 16 5.65 7.49 -3.98
CA SER A 16 4.87 8.31 -3.05
C SER A 16 4.93 7.76 -1.63
N LYS A 17 4.96 8.67 -0.63
CA LYS A 17 4.75 8.30 0.77
C LYS A 17 3.32 7.84 1.01
N ILE A 18 3.17 6.72 1.70
CA ILE A 18 1.88 6.14 2.06
C ILE A 18 1.81 5.84 3.56
N LYS A 19 0.58 5.74 4.06
CA LYS A 19 0.26 5.27 5.40
C LYS A 19 -0.32 3.85 5.27
N ILE A 20 0.25 2.91 6.01
CA ILE A 20 -0.14 1.51 5.98
C ILE A 20 -0.72 1.19 7.35
N SER A 21 -1.90 0.58 7.38
CA SER A 21 -2.54 0.14 8.62
C SER A 21 -2.73 -1.38 8.57
N SER A 22 -2.06 -2.10 9.46
CA SER A 22 -2.19 -3.55 9.61
C SER A 22 -3.09 -3.87 10.80
N ASN A 23 -4.01 -4.80 10.60
CA ASN A 23 -4.91 -5.29 11.65
C ASN A 23 -4.16 -6.31 12.51
N LYS A 24 -4.02 -6.01 13.81
CA LYS A 24 -3.35 -6.87 14.81
C LYS A 24 -4.34 -7.61 15.72
N GLY A 25 -5.64 -7.57 15.41
CA GLY A 25 -6.71 -8.25 16.14
C GLY A 25 -7.91 -7.34 16.44
N ARG A 26 -8.85 -7.83 17.25
CA ARG A 26 -10.05 -7.07 17.63
C ARG A 26 -9.66 -5.74 18.27
N HIS A 27 -10.09 -4.65 17.65
CA HIS A 27 -9.84 -3.27 18.08
C HIS A 27 -8.35 -2.90 18.20
N LYS A 28 -7.45 -3.57 17.47
CA LYS A 28 -6.01 -3.27 17.44
C LYS A 28 -5.51 -3.07 16.01
N PHE A 29 -5.03 -1.87 15.71
CA PHE A 29 -4.41 -1.53 14.43
C PHE A 29 -3.02 -0.96 14.69
N VAL A 30 -2.03 -1.39 13.91
CA VAL A 30 -0.71 -0.77 13.87
C VAL A 30 -0.61 0.01 12.58
N THR A 31 -0.13 1.24 12.69
CA THR A 31 0.04 2.15 11.56
C THR A 31 1.53 2.42 11.38
N SER A 32 1.98 2.35 10.13
CA SER A 32 3.35 2.66 9.72
C SER A 32 3.33 3.57 8.49
N GLN A 33 4.44 4.26 8.23
CA GLN A 33 4.65 5.02 7.00
C GLN A 33 5.72 4.33 6.15
N GLY A 34 5.67 4.57 4.84
CA GLY A 34 6.64 4.01 3.91
C GLY A 34 6.43 4.53 2.50
N VAL A 35 7.24 4.04 1.56
CA VAL A 35 7.20 4.41 0.15
C VAL A 35 6.94 3.18 -0.70
N ILE A 36 6.00 3.28 -1.66
CA ILE A 36 5.79 2.22 -2.66
C ILE A 36 6.98 2.23 -3.61
N THR A 37 7.74 1.14 -3.65
CA THR A 37 8.92 1.03 -4.53
C THR A 37 8.59 0.33 -5.84
N GLU A 38 7.77 -0.71 -5.79
CA GLU A 38 7.46 -1.56 -6.94
C GLU A 38 6.02 -2.09 -6.88
N THR A 39 5.44 -2.41 -8.03
CA THR A 39 4.09 -2.97 -8.13
C THR A 39 4.06 -4.13 -9.11
N TYR A 40 3.27 -5.14 -8.77
CA TYR A 40 3.00 -6.33 -9.57
C TYR A 40 1.49 -6.52 -9.67
N PRO A 41 0.97 -7.38 -10.56
CA PRO A 41 -0.47 -7.50 -10.80
C PRO A 41 -1.33 -7.73 -9.55
N ASN A 42 -0.79 -8.38 -8.51
CA ASN A 42 -1.53 -8.75 -7.30
C ASN A 42 -0.85 -8.37 -5.98
N ILE A 43 0.36 -7.80 -6.02
CA ILE A 43 1.13 -7.40 -4.83
C ILE A 43 1.96 -6.15 -5.15
N PHE A 44 2.42 -5.44 -4.13
CA PHE A 44 3.33 -4.29 -4.28
C PHE A 44 4.32 -4.29 -3.12
N LEU A 45 5.48 -3.68 -3.34
CA LEU A 45 6.55 -3.59 -2.36
C LEU A 45 6.54 -2.20 -1.72
N VAL A 46 6.75 -2.18 -0.40
CA VAL A 46 6.81 -0.96 0.39
C VAL A 46 8.03 -0.98 1.27
N GLU A 47 8.82 0.09 1.22
CA GLU A 47 9.92 0.33 2.14
C GLU A 47 9.40 1.15 3.32
N ILE A 48 9.52 0.59 4.54
CA ILE A 48 9.02 1.18 5.79
C ILE A 48 10.10 2.10 6.38
N GLU A 49 9.69 3.25 6.92
CA GLU A 49 10.57 4.15 7.72
C GLU A 49 10.76 3.66 9.17
#